data_AF-A0A0L6WSI2-F1
#
_entry.id   AF-A0A0L6WSI2-F1
#
_cell.length_a   1.000
_cell.length_b   1.000
_cell.length_c   1.000
_cell.angle_alpha   90.00
_cell.angle_beta   90.00
_cell.angle_gamma   90.00
#
_symmetry.space_group_name_H-M   'P 1'
#
loop_
_entity.id
_entity.type
_entity.pdbx_description
1 polymer ?
#
loop_
_entity_poly.entity_id
_entity_poly.type
_entity_poly.pdbx_seq_one_letter_code
_entity_poly.pdbx_strand_id
1 'polypeptide(L)'
;MKIQVILDKEHTIAKAHLSAGQKDRAVIALRRRKYQQSLLLKTDNQLENLEQLVSTIEFSLVEVSVLHGLKQGNEVLKEIHKELNVESVEKLLEETHEAREYQREISEMLSNTLTLDEEEAVQTELLELQLQAPYLNEQKGVIELPSAPTSEPISKMPITEHTFAERDTTRAKVPAAA
;
A
#
# COMPACT_ATOMS: atom_id res chain seq x y z
N MET A 1 8.65 -7.16 -42.72
CA MET A 1 10.06 -7.07 -42.30
C MET A 1 10.97 -7.23 -43.52
N LYS A 2 11.96 -6.35 -43.72
CA LYS A 2 12.90 -6.40 -44.86
C LYS A 2 13.65 -7.74 -44.97
N ILE A 3 13.94 -8.40 -43.84
CA ILE A 3 14.68 -9.66 -43.80
C ILE A 3 13.82 -10.86 -44.25
N GLN A 4 12.54 -10.91 -43.90
CA GLN A 4 11.63 -11.97 -44.38
C GLN A 4 11.54 -11.99 -45.91
N VAL A 5 11.45 -10.80 -46.52
CA VAL A 5 11.47 -10.64 -47.98
C VAL A 5 12.76 -11.17 -48.60
N ILE A 6 13.91 -11.01 -47.92
CA ILE A 6 15.20 -11.54 -48.38
C ILE A 6 15.21 -13.08 -48.25
N LEU A 7 14.72 -13.64 -47.15
CA LEU A 7 14.61 -15.09 -46.95
C LEU A 7 13.73 -15.76 -48.01
N ASP A 8 12.60 -15.12 -48.36
CA ASP A 8 11.70 -15.61 -49.40
C ASP A 8 12.35 -15.55 -50.78
N LYS A 9 13.10 -14.47 -51.08
CA LYS A 9 13.91 -14.35 -52.31
C LYS A 9 15.01 -15.41 -52.38
N GLU A 10 15.74 -15.66 -51.29
CA GLU A 10 16.75 -16.71 -51.25
C GLU A 10 16.14 -18.10 -51.44
N HIS A 11 14.91 -18.31 -50.97
CA HIS A 11 14.17 -19.55 -51.20
C HIS A 11 13.74 -19.72 -52.67
N THR A 12 13.26 -18.66 -53.34
CA THR A 12 12.88 -18.73 -54.75
C THR A 12 14.11 -18.93 -55.65
N ILE A 13 15.23 -18.27 -55.34
CA ILE A 13 16.52 -18.47 -56.02
C ILE A 13 17.01 -19.92 -55.87
N ALA A 14 16.91 -20.49 -54.67
CA ALA A 14 17.26 -21.90 -54.45
C ALA A 14 16.38 -22.86 -55.28
N LYS A 15 15.07 -22.60 -55.38
CA LYS A 15 14.14 -23.36 -56.23
C LYS A 15 14.51 -23.25 -57.71
N ALA A 16 14.85 -22.06 -58.20
CA ALA A 16 15.24 -21.83 -59.58
C ALA A 16 16.55 -22.58 -59.95
N HIS A 17 17.56 -22.57 -59.07
CA HIS A 17 18.78 -23.34 -59.28
C HIS A 17 18.55 -24.85 -59.25
N LEU A 18 17.61 -25.33 -58.43
CA LEU A 18 17.22 -26.74 -58.40
C LEU A 18 16.56 -27.17 -59.72
N SER A 19 15.63 -26.37 -60.26
CA SER A 19 14.98 -26.64 -61.54
C SER A 19 15.96 -26.60 -62.73
N ALA A 20 17.03 -25.82 -62.62
CA ALA A 20 18.10 -25.74 -63.62
C ALA A 20 19.18 -26.84 -63.48
N GLY A 21 19.01 -27.81 -62.57
CA GLY A 21 19.97 -28.90 -62.32
C GLY A 21 21.24 -28.49 -61.56
N GLN A 22 21.35 -27.23 -61.13
CA GLN A 22 22.54 -26.66 -60.45
C GLN A 22 22.46 -26.86 -58.93
N LYS A 23 22.62 -28.12 -58.48
CA LYS A 23 22.50 -28.48 -57.06
C LYS A 23 23.45 -27.71 -56.13
N ASP A 24 24.72 -27.53 -56.52
CA ASP A 24 25.72 -26.87 -55.67
C ASP A 24 25.34 -25.41 -55.37
N ARG A 25 24.80 -24.69 -56.37
CA ARG A 25 24.33 -23.32 -56.21
C ARG A 25 23.07 -23.23 -55.35
N ALA A 26 22.15 -24.19 -55.49
CA ALA A 26 20.97 -24.28 -54.63
C ALA A 26 21.36 -24.50 -53.16
N VAL A 27 22.36 -25.36 -52.89
CA VAL A 27 22.87 -25.60 -51.53
C VAL A 27 23.49 -24.34 -50.92
N ILE A 28 24.25 -23.56 -51.69
CA ILE A 28 24.84 -22.29 -51.22
C ILE A 28 23.73 -21.28 -50.85
N ALA A 29 22.69 -21.15 -51.69
CA ALA A 29 21.55 -20.28 -51.41
C ALA A 29 20.80 -20.71 -50.13
N LEU A 30 20.59 -22.02 -49.93
CA LEU A 30 19.95 -22.55 -48.72
C LEU A 30 20.80 -22.35 -47.46
N ARG A 31 22.13 -22.48 -47.55
CA ARG A 31 23.05 -22.20 -46.42
C ARG A 31 22.99 -20.73 -46.01
N ARG A 32 22.99 -19.81 -46.99
CA ARG A 32 22.86 -18.37 -46.74
C ARG A 32 21.53 -18.04 -46.05
N ARG A 33 20.44 -18.65 -46.52
CA ARG A 33 19.12 -18.51 -45.91
C ARG A 33 19.10 -19.00 -44.46
N LYS A 34 19.67 -20.19 -44.20
CA LYS A 34 19.72 -20.76 -42.85
C LYS A 34 20.55 -19.90 -41.89
N TYR A 35 21.67 -19.34 -42.37
CA TYR A 35 22.49 -18.42 -41.60
C TYR A 35 21.72 -17.15 -41.21
N GLN A 36 21.02 -16.52 -42.16
CA GLN A 36 20.19 -15.36 -41.89
C GLN A 36 19.05 -15.65 -40.92
N GLN A 37 18.38 -16.81 -41.04
CA GLN A 37 17.38 -17.25 -40.07
C GLN A 37 17.96 -17.40 -38.66
N SER A 38 19.15 -17.99 -38.54
CA SER A 38 19.81 -18.12 -37.24
C SER A 38 20.22 -16.76 -36.67
N LEU A 39 20.66 -15.83 -37.52
CA LEU A 39 21.02 -14.48 -37.09
C LEU A 39 19.77 -13.73 -36.61
N LEU A 40 18.66 -13.85 -37.33
CA LEU A 40 17.37 -13.28 -36.95
C LEU A 40 16.95 -13.79 -35.56
N LEU A 41 16.95 -15.11 -35.33
CA LEU A 41 16.61 -15.68 -34.02
C LEU A 41 17.51 -15.15 -32.90
N LYS A 42 18.82 -14.98 -33.17
CA LYS A 42 19.74 -14.41 -32.19
C LYS A 42 19.41 -12.94 -31.89
N THR A 43 19.11 -12.16 -32.92
CA THR A 43 18.75 -10.74 -32.78
C THR A 43 17.41 -10.58 -32.06
N ASP A 44 16.42 -11.43 -32.33
CA ASP A 44 15.13 -11.41 -31.63
C ASP A 44 15.31 -11.73 -30.15
N ASN A 45 16.10 -12.77 -29.82
CA ASN A 45 16.42 -13.08 -28.42
C ASN A 45 17.19 -11.93 -27.75
N GLN A 46 18.09 -11.27 -28.46
CA GLN A 46 18.81 -10.10 -27.94
C GLN A 46 17.86 -8.92 -27.71
N LEU A 47 16.88 -8.71 -28.60
CA LEU A 47 15.87 -7.67 -28.45
C LEU A 47 14.99 -7.95 -27.23
N GLU A 48 14.51 -9.18 -27.06
CA GLU A 48 13.71 -9.58 -25.89
C GLU A 48 14.49 -9.36 -24.59
N ASN A 49 15.78 -9.73 -24.55
CA ASN A 49 16.63 -9.47 -23.40
C ASN A 49 16.78 -7.97 -23.11
N LEU A 50 16.92 -7.13 -24.15
CA LEU A 50 16.99 -5.68 -23.98
C LEU A 50 15.67 -5.10 -23.46
N GLU A 51 14.54 -5.56 -23.97
CA GLU A 51 13.21 -5.16 -23.50
C GLU A 51 13.00 -5.52 -22.01
N GLN A 52 13.42 -6.73 -21.60
CA GLN A 52 13.39 -7.15 -20.20
C GLN A 52 14.29 -6.28 -19.31
N LEU A 53 15.50 -5.95 -19.78
CA LEU A 53 16.43 -5.09 -19.04
C LEU A 53 15.87 -3.67 -18.88
N VAL A 54 15.27 -3.11 -19.94
CA VAL A 54 14.62 -1.79 -19.88
C VAL A 54 13.47 -1.81 -18.88
N SER A 55 12.58 -2.79 -18.96
CA SER A 55 11.48 -2.94 -18.01
C SER A 55 11.95 -3.05 -16.56
N THR A 56 13.05 -3.78 -16.33
CA THR A 56 13.67 -3.91 -15.01
C THR A 56 14.18 -2.56 -14.50
N ILE A 57 14.86 -1.77 -15.36
CA ILE A 57 15.37 -0.45 -15.00
C ILE A 57 14.23 0.52 -14.69
N GLU A 58 13.16 0.50 -15.49
CA GLU A 58 11.97 1.32 -15.25
C GLU A 58 11.32 0.98 -13.91
N PHE A 59 11.18 -0.31 -13.59
CA PHE A 59 10.67 -0.74 -12.30
C PHE A 59 11.57 -0.28 -11.14
N SER A 60 12.89 -0.45 -11.25
CA SER A 60 13.84 0.03 -10.23
C SER A 60 13.77 1.55 -10.05
N LEU A 61 13.51 2.32 -11.10
CA LEU A 61 13.33 3.77 -11.01
C LEU A 61 12.08 4.14 -10.18
N VAL A 62 10.97 3.42 -10.42
CA VAL A 62 9.75 3.56 -9.61
C VAL A 62 10.02 3.18 -8.16
N GLU A 63 10.73 2.08 -7.91
CA GLU A 63 11.08 1.62 -6.56
C GLU A 63 11.91 2.67 -5.80
N VAL A 64 12.88 3.32 -6.46
CA VAL A 64 13.65 4.42 -5.87
C VAL A 64 12.74 5.61 -5.54
N SER A 65 11.79 5.95 -6.41
CA SER A 65 10.83 7.02 -6.15
C SER A 65 9.94 6.72 -4.94
N VAL A 66 9.45 5.48 -4.83
CA VAL A 66 8.66 5.02 -3.68
C VAL A 66 9.48 5.09 -2.39
N LEU A 67 10.74 4.62 -2.39
CA LEU A 67 11.63 4.72 -1.24
C LEU A 67 11.86 6.17 -0.81
N HIS A 68 12.03 7.08 -1.76
CA HIS A 68 12.17 8.50 -1.46
C HIS A 68 10.90 9.09 -0.83
N GLY A 69 9.73 8.73 -1.37
CA GLY A 69 8.43 9.13 -0.81
C GLY A 69 8.21 8.60 0.61
N LEU A 70 8.58 7.35 0.87
CA LEU A 70 8.52 6.76 2.22
C LEU A 70 9.47 7.46 3.19
N LYS A 71 10.69 7.82 2.75
CA LYS A 71 11.64 8.57 3.57
C LYS A 71 11.10 9.94 3.95
N GLN A 72 10.57 10.70 2.98
CA GLN A 72 9.94 12.00 3.24
C GLN A 72 8.74 11.86 4.18
N GLY A 73 7.86 10.88 3.94
CA GLY A 73 6.73 10.61 4.82
C GLY A 73 7.17 10.27 6.25
N ASN A 74 8.25 9.51 6.44
CA ASN A 74 8.80 9.22 7.76
C ASN A 74 9.37 10.47 8.46
N GLU A 75 10.03 11.36 7.72
CA GLU A 75 10.52 12.64 8.25
C GLU A 75 9.34 13.52 8.72
N VAL A 76 8.29 13.65 7.91
CA VAL A 76 7.07 14.39 8.29
C VAL A 76 6.40 13.76 9.51
N LEU A 77 6.27 12.43 9.56
CA LEU A 77 5.70 11.75 10.72
C LEU A 77 6.53 11.96 11.99
N LYS A 78 7.86 12.03 11.88
CA LYS A 78 8.73 12.36 13.02
C LYS A 78 8.53 13.79 13.49
N GLU A 79 8.36 14.74 12.58
CA GLU A 79 8.05 16.13 12.93
C GLU A 79 6.70 16.24 13.63
N ILE A 80 5.65 15.63 13.08
CA ILE A 80 4.33 15.58 13.73
C ILE A 80 4.43 14.92 15.11
N HIS A 81 5.17 13.82 15.24
CA HIS A 81 5.34 13.15 16.52
C HIS A 81 6.14 13.99 17.53
N LYS A 82 7.06 14.84 17.04
CA LYS A 82 7.81 15.78 17.88
C LYS A 82 6.95 16.97 18.32
N GLU A 83 6.08 17.48 17.44
CA GLU A 83 5.12 18.54 17.77
C GLU A 83 4.01 18.05 18.71
N LEU A 84 3.59 16.79 18.57
CA LEU A 84 2.79 16.07 19.57
C LEU A 84 3.65 15.67 20.78
N ASN A 85 4.34 16.65 21.38
CA ASN A 85 5.17 16.36 22.55
C ASN A 85 4.27 15.90 23.72
N VAL A 86 4.79 14.99 24.53
CA VAL A 86 4.09 14.46 25.72
C VAL A 86 3.66 15.60 26.65
N GLU A 87 4.48 16.63 26.78
CA GLU A 87 4.24 17.84 27.57
C GLU A 87 2.99 18.63 27.12
N SER A 88 2.66 18.63 25.84
CA SER A 88 1.51 19.33 25.25
C SER A 88 0.25 18.53 25.48
N VAL A 89 0.37 17.20 25.43
CA VAL A 89 -0.71 16.28 25.81
C VAL A 89 -0.95 16.33 27.32
N GLU A 90 0.10 16.35 28.14
CA GLU A 90 0.04 16.50 29.59
C GLU A 90 -0.58 17.85 29.98
N LYS A 91 -0.11 18.96 29.40
CA LYS A 91 -0.69 20.29 29.63
C LYS A 91 -2.17 20.35 29.25
N LEU A 92 -2.55 19.75 28.13
CA LEU A 92 -3.95 19.73 27.69
C LEU A 92 -4.82 18.86 28.61
N LEU A 93 -4.30 17.74 29.10
CA LEU A 93 -4.98 16.92 30.10
C LEU A 93 -5.15 17.66 31.44
N GLU A 94 -4.12 18.39 31.86
CA GLU A 94 -4.13 19.18 33.11
C GLU A 94 -5.11 20.37 33.01
N GLU A 95 -5.09 21.13 31.91
CA GLU A 95 -6.08 22.19 31.62
C GLU A 95 -7.51 21.64 31.58
N THR A 96 -7.71 20.44 31.02
CA THR A 96 -9.03 19.80 30.97
C THR A 96 -9.48 19.32 32.35
N HIS A 97 -8.55 18.84 33.18
CA HIS A 97 -8.82 18.43 34.55
C HIS A 97 -9.18 19.64 35.42
N GLU A 98 -8.42 20.73 35.35
CA GLU A 98 -8.73 21.99 36.03
C GLU A 98 -10.09 22.55 35.61
N ALA A 99 -10.40 22.57 34.31
CA ALA A 99 -11.70 23.03 33.82
C ALA A 99 -12.86 22.17 34.36
N ARG A 100 -12.66 20.85 34.50
CA ARG A 100 -13.64 19.94 35.09
C ARG A 100 -13.84 20.18 36.58
N GLU A 101 -12.76 20.35 37.33
CA GLU A 101 -12.85 20.66 38.76
C GLU A 101 -13.52 22.02 38.99
N TYR A 102 -13.22 23.03 38.16
CA TYR A 102 -13.91 24.33 38.21
C TYR A 102 -15.41 24.21 37.91
N GLN A 103 -15.80 23.42 36.90
CA GLN A 103 -17.21 23.14 36.64
C GLN A 103 -17.89 22.42 37.81
N ARG A 104 -17.17 21.50 38.46
CA ARG A 104 -17.67 20.78 39.63
C ARG A 104 -17.85 21.72 40.82
N GLU A 105 -16.90 22.61 41.08
CA GLU A 105 -16.98 23.64 42.11
C GLU A 105 -18.17 24.58 41.86
N ILE A 106 -18.38 25.03 40.62
CA ILE A 106 -19.58 25.80 40.25
C ILE A 106 -20.85 24.99 40.51
N SER A 107 -20.88 23.71 40.12
CA SER A 107 -22.05 22.85 40.31
C SER A 107 -22.36 22.64 41.79
N GLU A 108 -21.34 22.43 42.62
CA GLU A 108 -21.48 22.28 44.07
C GLU A 108 -21.91 23.60 44.74
N MET A 109 -21.36 24.73 44.30
CA MET A 109 -21.78 26.04 44.77
C MET A 109 -23.25 26.30 44.42
N LEU A 110 -23.65 26.07 43.17
CA LEU A 110 -25.05 26.21 42.74
C LEU A 110 -25.96 25.30 43.58
N SER A 111 -25.59 24.02 43.73
CA SER A 111 -26.35 23.05 44.53
C SER A 111 -26.44 23.40 46.02
N ASN A 112 -25.43 24.05 46.59
CA ASN A 112 -25.43 24.47 48.01
C ASN A 112 -26.09 25.84 48.22
N THR A 113 -26.27 26.64 47.16
CA THR A 113 -26.89 27.97 47.25
C THR A 113 -28.41 27.97 47.08
N LEU A 114 -28.98 27.00 46.34
CA LEU A 114 -30.44 26.91 46.18
C LEU A 114 -31.11 26.36 47.45
N THR A 115 -32.20 27.00 47.84
CA THR A 115 -33.11 26.46 48.85
C THR A 115 -33.98 25.34 48.27
N LEU A 116 -34.55 24.49 49.14
CA LEU A 116 -35.43 23.37 48.72
C LEU A 116 -36.61 23.83 47.84
N ASP A 117 -37.19 24.99 48.15
CA ASP A 117 -38.33 25.55 47.42
C ASP A 117 -37.91 26.06 46.02
N GLU A 118 -36.69 26.62 45.90
CA GLU A 118 -36.14 27.06 44.61
C GLU A 118 -35.77 25.87 43.71
N GLU A 119 -35.24 24.80 44.30
CA GLU A 119 -34.92 23.56 43.58
C GLU A 119 -36.20 22.90 43.01
N GLU A 120 -37.30 22.91 43.77
CA GLU A 120 -38.60 22.41 43.30
C GLU A 120 -39.18 23.28 42.16
N ALA A 121 -39.00 24.60 42.24
CA ALA A 121 -39.41 25.52 41.17
C ALA A 121 -38.63 25.26 39.87
N VAL A 122 -37.31 25.06 39.96
CA VAL A 122 -36.44 24.73 38.81
C VAL A 122 -36.84 23.38 38.18
N GLN A 123 -37.12 22.37 38.99
CA GLN A 123 -37.58 21.06 38.49
C GLN A 123 -38.93 21.15 37.77
N THR A 124 -39.82 22.01 38.26
CA THR A 124 -41.12 22.27 37.64
C THR A 124 -40.94 22.96 36.27
N GLU A 125 -40.09 23.97 36.19
CA GLU A 125 -39.77 24.66 34.92
C GLU A 125 -39.11 23.70 33.91
N LEU A 126 -38.22 22.82 34.37
CA LEU A 126 -37.60 21.78 33.53
C LEU A 126 -38.65 20.81 32.95
N LEU A 127 -39.63 20.40 33.74
CA LEU A 127 -40.74 19.56 33.27
C LEU A 127 -41.58 20.27 32.20
N GLU A 128 -41.86 21.56 32.38
CA GLU A 128 -42.59 22.36 31.39
C GLU A 128 -41.81 22.47 30.07
N LEU A 129 -40.50 22.72 30.13
CA LEU A 129 -39.64 22.78 28.95
C LEU A 129 -39.52 21.42 28.24
N GLN A 130 -39.47 20.31 28.98
CA GLN A 130 -39.46 18.96 28.40
C GLN A 130 -40.78 18.63 27.68
N LEU A 131 -41.92 19.08 28.21
CA LEU A 131 -43.22 18.93 27.55
C LEU A 131 -43.33 19.80 26.28
N GLN A 132 -42.69 20.98 26.28
CA GLN A 132 -42.65 21.88 25.12
C GLN A 132 -41.63 21.46 24.05
N ALA A 133 -40.67 20.59 24.37
CA ALA A 133 -39.64 20.07 23.46
C ALA A 133 -39.86 18.58 23.10
N PRO A 134 -40.94 18.22 22.36
CA PRO A 134 -41.30 16.82 22.08
C PRO A 134 -40.22 16.02 21.33
N TYR A 135 -39.35 16.69 20.58
CA TYR A 135 -38.31 16.05 19.76
C TYR A 135 -37.12 15.46 20.54
N LEU A 136 -36.90 15.85 21.81
CA LEU A 136 -35.81 15.27 22.62
C LEU A 136 -36.21 13.95 23.29
N ASN A 137 -37.50 13.73 23.55
CA ASN A 137 -37.97 12.49 24.18
C ASN A 137 -38.06 11.31 23.20
N GLU A 138 -38.12 11.57 21.89
CA GLU A 138 -38.19 10.52 20.86
C GLU A 138 -36.85 9.82 20.58
N GLN A 139 -35.71 10.39 21.01
CA GLN A 139 -34.39 9.75 20.85
C GLN A 139 -34.13 8.58 21.83
N LYS A 140 -35.07 8.26 22.73
CA LYS A 140 -35.10 6.97 23.46
C LYS A 140 -35.76 5.85 22.65
N GLY A 141 -36.13 6.10 21.39
CA GLY A 141 -36.43 5.05 20.43
C GLY A 141 -35.14 4.36 19.99
N VAL A 142 -35.03 3.07 20.29
CA VAL A 142 -33.97 2.16 19.86
C VAL A 142 -33.59 2.44 18.40
N ILE A 143 -32.42 3.03 18.18
CA ILE A 143 -31.84 3.13 16.84
C ILE A 143 -31.43 1.69 16.48
N GLU A 144 -32.25 1.00 15.68
CA GLU A 144 -31.86 -0.27 15.08
C GLU A 144 -30.77 -0.01 14.05
N LEU A 145 -29.51 -0.11 14.49
CA LEU A 145 -28.36 -0.07 13.59
C LEU A 145 -28.41 -1.30 12.67
N PRO A 146 -28.11 -1.16 11.37
CA PRO A 146 -28.03 -2.30 10.47
C PRO A 146 -26.96 -3.27 10.96
N SER A 147 -27.30 -4.56 11.00
CA SER A 147 -26.38 -5.61 11.44
C SER A 147 -25.11 -5.58 10.59
N ALA A 148 -23.95 -5.49 11.24
CA ALA A 148 -22.67 -5.55 10.55
C ALA A 148 -22.53 -6.89 9.78
N PRO A 149 -21.91 -6.89 8.58
CA PRO A 149 -21.72 -8.11 7.81
C PRO A 149 -20.92 -9.15 8.61
N THR A 150 -21.51 -10.32 8.84
CA THR A 150 -20.92 -11.41 9.63
C THR A 150 -20.00 -12.34 8.80
N SER A 151 -19.74 -11.98 7.54
CA SER A 151 -18.86 -12.78 6.68
C SER A 151 -17.42 -12.53 7.05
N GLU A 152 -16.76 -13.52 7.65
CA GLU A 152 -15.29 -13.53 7.73
C GLU A 152 -14.72 -13.42 6.31
N PRO A 153 -13.72 -12.55 6.08
CA PRO A 153 -13.03 -12.48 4.81
C PRO A 153 -12.34 -13.81 4.54
N ILE A 154 -12.63 -14.43 3.40
CA ILE A 154 -12.03 -15.69 2.98
C ILE A 154 -10.54 -15.45 2.73
N SER A 155 -9.70 -15.68 3.73
CA SER A 155 -8.25 -15.76 3.56
C SER A 155 -7.90 -17.13 2.96
N LYS A 156 -7.89 -17.21 1.62
CA LYS A 156 -7.22 -18.30 0.91
C LYS A 156 -5.86 -17.80 0.44
N MET A 157 -4.91 -17.79 1.37
CA MET A 157 -3.50 -17.99 1.01
C MET A 157 -2.97 -19.13 1.87
N PRO A 158 -2.45 -20.22 1.27
CA PRO A 158 -1.80 -21.27 2.03
C PRO A 158 -0.54 -20.68 2.66
N ILE A 159 -0.55 -20.58 3.99
CA ILE A 159 0.67 -20.35 4.77
C ILE A 159 1.48 -21.64 4.63
N THR A 160 2.48 -21.64 3.73
CA THR A 160 3.55 -22.63 3.79
C THR A 160 4.31 -22.40 5.09
N GLU A 161 4.16 -23.33 6.03
CA GLU A 161 5.01 -23.45 7.21
C GLU A 161 6.48 -23.58 6.76
N HIS A 162 7.18 -22.46 6.70
CA HIS A 162 8.64 -22.48 6.74
C HIS A 162 9.01 -22.71 8.21
N THR A 163 9.35 -23.95 8.53
CA THR A 163 10.05 -24.30 9.77
C THR A 163 11.32 -23.44 9.84
N PHE A 164 11.33 -22.50 10.79
CA PHE A 164 12.55 -21.76 11.13
C PHE A 164 13.54 -22.77 11.72
N ALA A 165 14.49 -23.21 10.90
CA ALA A 165 15.66 -23.91 11.38
C ALA A 165 16.44 -22.98 12.31
N GLU A 166 16.52 -23.40 13.57
CA GLU A 166 17.30 -22.84 14.66
C GLU A 166 18.75 -22.56 14.18
N ARG A 167 19.09 -21.28 14.01
CA ARG A 167 20.46 -20.87 13.68
C ARG A 167 21.25 -20.77 14.98
N ASP A 168 22.05 -21.80 15.21
CA ASP A 168 23.12 -21.88 16.20
C ASP A 168 23.90 -20.56 16.30
N THR A 169 23.83 -19.92 17.46
CA THR A 169 24.64 -18.75 17.79
C THR A 169 26.06 -19.18 18.12
N THR A 170 26.93 -19.26 17.13
CA THR A 170 28.38 -19.26 17.34
C THR A 170 28.98 -17.95 16.86
N ARG A 171 28.99 -16.96 17.76
CA ARG A 171 29.70 -15.70 17.59
C ARG A 171 31.21 -15.98 17.59
N ALA A 172 31.81 -16.15 16.42
CA ALA A 172 33.26 -16.12 16.26
C ALA A 172 33.76 -14.69 16.56
N LYS A 173 34.60 -14.54 17.58
CA LYS A 173 35.35 -13.31 17.86
C LYS A 173 36.33 -13.05 16.72
N VAL A 174 36.22 -11.91 16.08
CA VAL A 174 37.23 -11.39 15.16
C VAL A 174 38.36 -10.78 16.01
N PRO A 175 39.64 -11.17 15.85
CA PRO A 175 40.73 -10.54 16.58
C PRO A 175 41.02 -9.16 16.00
N ALA A 176 41.19 -8.17 16.87
CA ALA A 176 41.66 -6.84 16.52
C ALA A 176 43.12 -6.92 16.08
N ALA A 177 43.42 -6.41 14.88
CA ALA A 177 44.79 -6.23 14.42
C ALA A 177 45.41 -5.00 15.12
N ALA A 178 46.64 -5.19 15.59
CA ALA A 178 47.53 -4.17 16.13
C ALA A 178 48.19 -3.35 15.00
#